data_AF-A0A091RQ36-F1
#
_entry.id   AF-A0A091RQ36-F1
#
_cell.length_a   1.000
_cell.length_b   1.000
_cell.length_c   1.000
_cell.angle_alpha   90.00
_cell.angle_beta   90.00
_cell.angle_gamma   90.00
#
_symmetry.space_group_name_H-M   'P 1'
#
loop_
_entity.id
_entity.type
_entity.pdbx_description
1 polymer ?
#
loop_
_entity_poly.entity_id
_entity_poly.type
_entity_poly.pdbx_seq_one_letter_code
_entity_poly.pdbx_strand_id
1 'polypeptide(L)'
;PLQPQRAKPFPKHSQRKPSEPKIPSSLIKSVFKHCAKTPVARESFKIVEKCTEKYFKQLCNDLVAFASHAGRKTIEVSDMEVLMRRQRLVTDEMPLHVLIERHLPLEYRKLLIPVAVSGNKVIP
;
A
#
# COMPACT_ATOMS: atom_id res chain seq x y z
N PRO A 1 59.79 3.89 -24.67
CA PRO A 1 59.51 4.14 -23.23
C PRO A 1 58.16 4.84 -23.06
N LEU A 2 57.15 4.13 -22.57
CA LEU A 2 55.81 4.68 -22.31
C LEU A 2 55.71 5.06 -20.83
N GLN A 3 55.46 6.34 -20.54
CA GLN A 3 55.23 6.81 -19.18
C GLN A 3 53.85 6.34 -18.66
N PRO A 4 53.74 5.90 -17.41
CA PRO A 4 52.45 5.48 -16.86
C PRO A 4 51.60 6.71 -16.49
N GLN A 5 50.40 6.79 -17.08
CA GLN A 5 49.41 7.81 -16.73
C GLN A 5 48.84 7.54 -15.32
N ARG A 6 48.89 8.57 -14.48
CA ARG A 6 48.41 8.54 -13.09
C ARG A 6 46.87 8.57 -13.07
N ALA A 7 46.23 7.52 -12.56
CA ALA A 7 44.78 7.43 -12.43
C ALA A 7 44.22 8.49 -11.47
N LYS A 8 43.13 9.15 -11.87
CA LYS A 8 42.40 10.12 -11.03
C LYS A 8 41.62 9.37 -9.93
N PRO A 9 41.57 9.87 -8.68
CA PRO A 9 40.83 9.21 -7.61
C PRO A 9 39.33 9.22 -7.89
N PHE A 10 38.69 8.05 -7.80
CA PHE A 10 37.24 7.90 -7.87
C PHE A 10 36.56 8.59 -6.67
N PRO A 11 35.41 9.27 -6.87
CA PRO A 11 34.68 9.90 -5.79
C PRO A 11 34.16 8.84 -4.80
N LYS A 12 34.50 9.01 -3.52
CA LYS A 12 34.07 8.15 -2.43
C LYS A 12 32.54 8.16 -2.35
N HIS A 13 31.91 7.00 -2.57
CA HIS A 13 30.49 6.80 -2.28
C HIS A 13 30.26 7.04 -0.78
N SER A 14 29.64 8.17 -0.46
CA SER A 14 29.12 8.43 0.89
C SER A 14 28.14 7.30 1.24
N GLN A 15 28.45 6.54 2.29
CA GLN A 15 27.56 5.53 2.85
C GLN A 15 26.27 6.23 3.30
N ARG A 16 25.24 6.20 2.44
CA ARG A 16 23.90 6.66 2.80
C ARG A 16 23.37 5.71 3.87
N LYS A 17 23.04 6.25 5.05
CA LYS A 17 22.27 5.53 6.06
C LYS A 17 21.02 4.93 5.40
N PRO A 18 20.61 3.70 5.76
CA PRO A 18 19.36 3.13 5.24
C PRO A 18 18.22 4.09 5.58
N SER A 19 17.64 4.69 4.54
CA SER A 19 16.40 5.46 4.68
C SER A 19 15.30 4.49 5.11
N GLU A 20 14.43 4.92 6.04
CA GLU A 20 13.23 4.15 6.36
C GLU A 20 12.46 3.81 5.07
N PRO A 21 11.89 2.60 4.97
CA PRO A 21 11.14 2.19 3.80
C PRO A 21 9.89 3.07 3.66
N LYS A 22 9.78 3.76 2.52
CA LYS A 22 8.67 4.65 2.19
C LYS A 22 8.09 4.28 0.84
N ILE A 23 6.80 4.51 0.68
CA ILE A 23 6.16 4.38 -0.64
C ILE A 23 6.79 5.40 -1.59
N PRO A 24 7.14 5.01 -2.83
CA PRO A 24 7.69 5.95 -3.80
C PRO A 24 6.78 7.16 -4.02
N SER A 25 7.35 8.38 -3.93
CA SER A 25 6.62 9.64 -4.16
C SER A 25 5.90 9.67 -5.51
N SER A 26 6.47 9.04 -6.55
CA SER A 26 5.85 8.94 -7.87
C SER A 26 4.52 8.17 -7.81
N LEU A 27 4.46 7.09 -7.04
CA LEU A 27 3.26 6.28 -6.87
C LEU A 27 2.20 7.05 -6.08
N ILE A 28 2.56 7.67 -4.95
CA ILE A 28 1.64 8.50 -4.14
C ILE A 28 1.02 9.59 -5.00
N LYS A 29 1.84 10.32 -5.78
CA LYS A 29 1.38 11.38 -6.69
C LYS A 29 0.46 10.83 -7.78
N SER A 30 0.79 9.69 -8.37
CA SER A 30 0.00 9.07 -9.43
C SER A 30 -1.40 8.68 -8.94
N VAL A 31 -1.47 7.94 -7.82
CA VAL A 31 -2.73 7.51 -7.21
C VAL A 31 -3.57 8.72 -6.78
N PHE A 32 -2.96 9.69 -6.10
CA PHE A 32 -3.70 10.86 -5.64
C PHE A 32 -4.27 11.69 -6.80
N LYS A 33 -3.51 11.91 -7.86
CA LYS A 33 -4.00 12.61 -9.06
C LYS A 33 -5.16 11.87 -9.73
N HIS A 34 -5.05 10.54 -9.84
CA HIS A 34 -6.12 9.71 -10.40
C HIS A 34 -7.42 9.86 -9.61
N CYS A 35 -7.35 9.88 -8.27
CA CYS A 35 -8.51 10.03 -7.41
C CYS A 35 -9.06 11.47 -7.36
N ALA A 36 -8.18 12.48 -7.33
CA ALA A 36 -8.57 13.88 -7.14
C ALA A 36 -9.30 14.49 -8.35
N LYS A 37 -9.05 13.97 -9.57
CA LYS A 37 -9.65 14.41 -10.84
C LYS A 37 -9.55 15.91 -11.13
N THR A 38 -8.65 16.62 -10.43
CA THR A 38 -8.44 18.06 -10.51
C THR A 38 -6.96 18.41 -10.40
N PRO A 39 -6.51 19.59 -10.85
CA PRO A 39 -5.14 20.04 -10.66
C PRO A 39 -4.79 20.19 -9.17
N VAL A 40 -3.63 19.67 -8.77
CA VAL A 40 -3.14 19.71 -7.39
C VAL A 40 -1.81 20.48 -7.34
N ALA A 41 -1.69 21.42 -6.41
CA ALA A 41 -0.48 22.21 -6.23
C ALA A 41 0.72 21.33 -5.85
N ARG A 42 1.91 21.69 -6.32
CA ARG A 42 3.13 20.89 -6.09
C ARG A 42 3.44 20.69 -4.61
N GLU A 43 3.26 21.74 -3.80
CA GLU A 43 3.52 21.71 -2.37
C GLU A 43 2.52 20.81 -1.61
N SER A 44 1.29 20.66 -2.10
CA SER A 44 0.29 19.78 -1.48
C SER A 44 0.72 18.32 -1.46
N PHE A 45 1.50 17.86 -2.46
CA PHE A 45 1.99 16.48 -2.48
C PHE A 45 2.92 16.15 -1.31
N LYS A 46 3.69 17.13 -0.79
CA LYS A 46 4.51 16.91 0.41
C LYS A 46 3.64 16.62 1.64
N ILE A 47 2.45 17.22 1.70
CA ILE A 47 1.48 16.96 2.77
C ILE A 47 0.85 15.58 2.58
N VAL A 48 0.46 15.22 1.35
CA VAL A 48 -0.08 13.88 1.04
C VAL A 48 0.93 12.78 1.39
N GLU A 49 2.21 12.97 1.09
CA GLU A 49 3.28 12.04 1.47
C GLU A 49 3.35 11.84 3.00
N LYS A 50 3.36 12.93 3.77
CA LYS A 50 3.34 12.87 5.25
C LYS A 50 2.07 12.22 5.81
N CYS A 51 0.91 12.50 5.21
CA CYS A 51 -0.36 11.85 5.57
C CYS A 51 -0.32 10.35 5.28
N THR A 52 0.29 9.94 4.16
CA THR A 52 0.47 8.54 3.78
C THR A 52 1.35 7.82 4.80
N GLU A 53 2.47 8.42 5.22
CA GLU A 53 3.32 7.86 6.28
C GLU A 53 2.56 7.66 7.60
N LYS A 54 1.79 8.67 8.03
CA LYS A 54 0.94 8.56 9.22
C LYS A 54 -0.14 7.48 9.07
N TYR A 55 -0.75 7.39 7.90
CA TYR A 55 -1.77 6.39 7.60
C TYR A 55 -1.22 4.97 7.78
N PHE A 56 -0.08 4.65 7.19
CA PHE A 56 0.51 3.32 7.32
C PHE A 56 0.96 3.01 8.75
N LYS A 57 1.50 3.99 9.48
CA LYS A 57 1.85 3.80 10.90
C LYS A 57 0.62 3.45 11.74
N GLN A 58 -0.48 4.17 11.54
CA GLN A 58 -1.73 3.90 12.25
C GLN A 58 -2.32 2.54 11.86
N LEU A 59 -2.38 2.26 10.55
CA LEU A 59 -2.88 1.00 10.01
C LEU A 59 -2.11 -0.20 10.59
N CYS A 60 -0.78 -0.15 10.64
CA CYS A 60 0.02 -1.23 11.22
C CYS A 60 -0.29 -1.44 12.71
N ASN A 61 -0.40 -0.36 13.49
CA ASN A 61 -0.76 -0.45 14.91
C ASN A 61 -2.13 -1.10 15.12
N ASP A 62 -3.10 -0.74 14.28
CA ASP A 62 -4.46 -1.27 14.33
C ASP A 62 -4.51 -2.76 14.00
N LEU A 63 -3.81 -3.19 12.93
CA LEU A 63 -3.75 -4.61 12.56
C LEU A 63 -3.07 -5.47 13.62
N VAL A 64 -1.99 -4.97 14.23
CA VAL A 64 -1.32 -5.65 15.35
C VAL A 64 -2.28 -5.79 16.53
N ALA A 65 -3.05 -4.75 16.84
CA ALA A 65 -4.04 -4.81 17.91
C ALA A 65 -5.14 -5.85 17.61
N PHE A 66 -5.65 -5.94 16.37
CA PHE A 66 -6.67 -6.92 16.00
C PHE A 66 -6.14 -8.36 16.04
N ALA A 67 -4.96 -8.61 15.48
CA ALA A 67 -4.34 -9.94 15.56
C ALA A 67 -4.08 -10.35 17.02
N SER A 68 -3.54 -9.44 17.82
CA SER A 68 -3.26 -9.66 19.26
C SER A 68 -4.54 -9.93 20.05
N HIS A 69 -5.62 -9.16 19.79
CA HIS A 69 -6.92 -9.38 20.41
C HIS A 69 -7.49 -10.77 20.11
N ALA A 70 -7.23 -11.29 18.91
CA ALA A 70 -7.58 -12.65 18.52
C ALA A 70 -6.57 -13.72 18.99
N GLY A 71 -5.57 -13.37 19.79
CA GLY A 71 -4.54 -14.30 20.29
C GLY A 71 -3.55 -14.76 19.22
N ARG A 72 -3.48 -14.10 18.07
CA ARG A 72 -2.62 -14.44 16.93
C ARG A 72 -1.39 -13.54 16.86
N LYS A 73 -0.34 -14.05 16.21
CA LYS A 73 0.87 -13.28 15.83
C LYS A 73 0.93 -12.95 14.34
N THR A 74 0.02 -13.53 13.56
CA THR A 74 -0.10 -13.35 12.12
C THR A 74 -1.34 -12.51 11.83
N ILE A 75 -1.18 -11.52 10.93
CA ILE A 75 -2.30 -10.71 10.43
C ILE A 75 -3.03 -11.52 9.37
N GLU A 76 -4.34 -11.67 9.55
CA GLU A 76 -5.23 -12.40 8.65
C GLU A 76 -6.11 -11.45 7.83
N VAL A 77 -6.73 -11.97 6.77
CA VAL A 77 -7.66 -11.18 5.93
C VAL A 77 -8.81 -10.58 6.74
N SER A 78 -9.28 -11.30 7.77
CA SER A 78 -10.32 -10.81 8.68
C SER A 78 -9.91 -9.54 9.44
N ASP A 79 -8.62 -9.37 9.76
CA ASP A 79 -8.14 -8.18 10.46
C ASP A 79 -8.22 -6.95 9.55
N MET A 80 -7.92 -7.13 8.26
CA MET A 80 -8.10 -6.10 7.24
C MET A 80 -9.57 -5.78 7.00
N GLU A 81 -10.44 -6.79 6.96
CA GLU A 81 -11.88 -6.58 6.81
C GLU A 81 -12.46 -5.79 7.99
N VAL A 82 -12.09 -6.15 9.23
CA VAL A 82 -12.48 -5.42 10.44
C VAL A 82 -11.96 -3.98 10.41
N LEU A 83 -10.71 -3.77 10.01
CA LEU A 83 -10.13 -2.44 9.85
C LEU A 83 -10.93 -1.58 8.85
N MET A 84 -11.24 -2.14 7.68
CA MET A 84 -11.97 -1.43 6.64
C MET A 84 -13.44 -1.20 7.01
N ARG A 85 -14.06 -2.09 7.81
CA ARG A 85 -15.40 -1.88 8.38
C ARG A 85 -15.37 -0.75 9.41
N ARG A 86 -14.34 -0.68 10.26
CA ARG A 86 -14.13 0.43 11.22
C ARG A 86 -13.89 1.77 10.52
N GLN A 87 -13.22 1.76 9.38
CA GLN A 87 -13.04 2.92 8.50
C GLN A 87 -14.29 3.26 7.65
N ARG A 88 -15.37 2.47 7.79
CA ARG A 88 -16.64 2.62 7.05
C ARG A 88 -16.50 2.47 5.53
N LEU A 89 -15.45 1.79 5.08
CA LEU A 89 -15.27 1.42 3.67
C LEU A 89 -16.04 0.14 3.36
N VAL A 90 -15.96 -0.85 4.26
CA VAL A 90 -16.74 -2.09 4.17
C VAL A 90 -18.04 -1.90 4.96
N THR A 91 -19.16 -2.13 4.28
CA THR A 91 -20.51 -2.13 4.85
C THR A 91 -21.29 -3.30 4.27
N ASP A 92 -22.52 -3.52 4.75
CA ASP A 92 -23.35 -4.61 4.24
C ASP A 92 -23.76 -4.38 2.76
N GLU A 93 -23.88 -3.11 2.36
CA GLU A 93 -24.09 -2.67 0.97
C GLU A 93 -22.79 -2.64 0.14
N MET A 94 -21.63 -2.60 0.80
CA MET A 94 -20.31 -2.50 0.17
C MET A 94 -19.36 -3.54 0.77
N PRO A 95 -19.54 -4.84 0.45
CA PRO A 95 -18.70 -5.89 1.01
C PRO A 95 -17.28 -5.83 0.43
N LEU A 96 -16.32 -6.43 1.15
CA LEU A 96 -14.90 -6.36 0.81
C LEU A 96 -14.58 -6.85 -0.61
N HIS A 97 -15.23 -7.91 -1.08
CA HIS A 97 -15.01 -8.46 -2.42
C HIS A 97 -15.39 -7.46 -3.53
N VAL A 98 -16.45 -6.66 -3.33
CA VAL A 98 -16.84 -5.60 -4.28
C VAL A 98 -15.79 -4.50 -4.33
N LEU A 99 -15.19 -4.14 -3.18
CA LEU A 99 -14.08 -3.15 -3.16
C LEU A 99 -12.84 -3.68 -3.89
N ILE A 100 -12.51 -4.96 -3.72
CA ILE A 100 -11.42 -5.64 -4.43
C ILE A 100 -11.65 -5.56 -5.94
N GLU A 101 -12.87 -5.88 -6.39
CA GLU A 101 -13.24 -5.81 -7.82
C GLU A 101 -13.22 -4.40 -8.38
N ARG A 102 -13.51 -3.38 -7.59
CA ARG A 102 -13.50 -1.98 -8.07
C ARG A 102 -12.11 -1.37 -8.12
N HIS A 103 -11.25 -1.70 -7.17
CA HIS A 103 -10.02 -0.94 -6.93
C HIS A 103 -8.72 -1.70 -7.21
N LEU A 104 -8.75 -3.03 -7.32
CA LEU A 104 -7.55 -3.80 -7.65
C LEU A 104 -7.51 -4.20 -9.13
N PRO A 105 -6.32 -4.26 -9.74
CA PRO A 105 -6.11 -4.92 -11.03
C PRO A 105 -6.48 -6.40 -11.03
N LEU A 106 -6.76 -6.96 -12.21
CA LEU A 106 -7.30 -8.32 -12.38
C LEU A 106 -6.38 -9.40 -11.80
N GLU A 107 -5.07 -9.25 -11.95
CA GLU A 107 -4.05 -10.15 -11.43
C GLU A 107 -4.14 -10.32 -9.91
N TYR A 108 -4.42 -9.24 -9.17
CA TYR A 108 -4.57 -9.30 -7.72
C TYR A 108 -5.95 -9.82 -7.29
N ARG A 109 -7.01 -9.53 -8.07
CA ARG A 109 -8.36 -10.08 -7.80
C ARG A 109 -8.35 -11.60 -7.81
N LYS A 110 -7.67 -12.21 -8.79
CA LYS A 110 -7.58 -13.68 -8.91
C LYS A 110 -6.95 -14.35 -7.68
N LEU A 111 -6.07 -13.64 -6.97
CA LEU A 111 -5.43 -14.15 -5.75
C LEU A 111 -6.36 -14.07 -4.53
N LEU A 112 -7.23 -13.07 -4.47
CA LEU A 112 -8.07 -12.78 -3.31
C LEU A 112 -9.50 -13.32 -3.44
N ILE A 113 -9.98 -13.48 -4.68
CA ILE A 113 -11.29 -14.00 -5.04
C ILE A 113 -11.06 -15.15 -6.05
N PRO A 114 -10.60 -16.32 -5.59
CA PRO A 114 -10.31 -17.43 -6.48
C PRO A 114 -11.58 -18.06 -7.07
N VAL A 115 -12.74 -17.86 -6.42
CA VAL A 115 -14.05 -18.37 -6.85
C VAL A 115 -15.09 -17.26 -6.67
N ALA A 116 -16.05 -17.18 -7.58
CA ALA A 116 -17.13 -16.21 -7.50
C ALA A 116 -17.92 -16.40 -6.19
N VAL A 117 -17.98 -15.36 -5.36
CA VAL A 117 -18.77 -15.30 -4.12
C VAL A 117 -20.20 -14.80 -4.35
N SER A 118 -20.62 -14.65 -5.61
CA SER A 118 -22.03 -14.48 -5.93
C SER A 118 -22.77 -15.70 -5.42
N GLY A 119 -23.82 -15.53 -4.61
CA GLY A 119 -24.64 -16.56 -3.97
C GLY A 119 -25.39 -17.50 -4.94
N ASN A 120 -24.78 -17.82 -6.07
CA ASN A 120 -25.18 -18.81 -7.04
C ASN A 120 -25.11 -20.18 -6.36
N LYS A 121 -26.28 -20.75 -6.05
CA LYS A 121 -26.38 -22.18 -5.75
C LYS A 121 -25.99 -22.94 -7.01
N VAL A 122 -24.80 -23.55 -7.02
CA VAL A 122 -24.47 -24.60 -7.98
C VAL A 122 -25.20 -25.85 -7.50
N ILE A 123 -26.36 -26.11 -8.08
CA ILE A 123 -27.12 -27.34 -7.84
C ILE A 123 -26.57 -28.38 -8.82
N PRO A 124 -26.16 -29.58 -8.34
CA PRO A 124 -25.61 -30.64 -9.19
C PRO A 124 -26.62 -31.17 -10.22
#